data_AF-A0A0S7XBU6-F1
#
_entry.id   AF-A0A0S7XBU6-F1
#
_cell.length_a   1.000
_cell.length_b   1.000
_cell.length_c   1.000
_cell.angle_alpha   90.00
_cell.angle_beta   90.00
_cell.angle_gamma   90.00
#
_symmetry.space_group_name_H-M   'P 1'
#
loop_
_entity.id
_entity.type
_entity.pdbx_description
1 polymer ?
#
loop_
_entity_poly.entity_id
_entity_poly.type
_entity_poly.pdbx_seq_one_letter_code
_entity_poly.pdbx_strand_id
1 'polypeptide(L)'
;MQALLLVLFCLLLAASESSLATTNCQQSFTFLGKSPGTGESAIGNPVFWVLEDISGECEATHLIQIAISERGPICVSSNVKKYKDWAWLKEGIGHLQTEAPIELEDHDGTWRCAGVSWTVRTQHSRESRDELNDEFAQHVNSVYERNEVYERNRLFGLAGVGQPMFGGITHKPPYSFPKLLYAYPGGLYFNYEISKAYYFPGSGYLLVFTHQPMLATGNDTMHGFLLFRELAVDSLGLTEADRASQALSDFFSLLHDGRYSEAVRYYGGMYYMLRDWNPTVPANDYPTLLMNGCKYNGLLCLKIKRLVYYEEVTPTVFTFTVQFMNDDGSLFVSRGEAWKESEFTYTVRRVGDRFLVDGLPPYQQ
;
A
#
# COMPACT_ATOMS: atom_id res chain seq x y z
N MET A 1 -54.07 -23.31 28.16
CA MET A 1 -52.72 -23.92 28.24
C MET A 1 -52.03 -23.99 26.88
N GLN A 2 -52.66 -24.48 25.81
CA GLN A 2 -52.06 -24.56 24.46
C GLN A 2 -51.65 -23.19 23.86
N ALA A 3 -52.45 -22.13 24.04
CA ALA A 3 -52.11 -20.79 23.52
C ALA A 3 -50.85 -20.19 24.18
N LEU A 4 -50.62 -20.47 25.47
CA LEU A 4 -49.44 -19.97 26.19
C LEU A 4 -48.15 -20.67 25.70
N LEU A 5 -48.25 -21.96 25.38
CA LEU A 5 -47.14 -22.76 24.85
C LEU A 5 -46.73 -22.30 23.44
N LEU A 6 -47.71 -21.92 22.61
CA LEU A 6 -47.44 -21.40 21.26
C LEU A 6 -46.73 -20.04 21.32
N VAL A 7 -47.16 -19.15 22.21
CA VAL A 7 -46.51 -17.83 22.40
C VAL A 7 -45.09 -18.00 22.94
N LEU A 8 -44.87 -18.90 23.90
CA LEU A 8 -43.54 -19.18 24.43
C LEU A 8 -42.61 -19.78 23.36
N PHE A 9 -43.14 -20.67 22.51
CA PHE A 9 -42.37 -21.27 21.41
C PHE A 9 -42.04 -20.24 20.31
N CYS A 10 -42.98 -19.35 19.96
CA CYS A 10 -42.69 -18.24 19.04
C CYS A 10 -41.67 -17.24 19.62
N LEU A 11 -41.73 -16.96 20.93
CA LEU A 11 -40.73 -16.12 21.61
C LEU A 11 -39.35 -16.79 21.66
N LEU A 12 -39.28 -18.10 21.87
CA LEU A 12 -38.02 -18.86 21.83
C LEU A 12 -37.44 -18.94 20.42
N LEU A 13 -38.27 -19.11 19.39
CA LEU A 13 -37.82 -19.08 17.99
C LEU A 13 -37.34 -17.67 17.58
N ALA A 14 -38.09 -16.63 17.93
CA ALA A 14 -37.68 -15.24 17.70
C ALA A 14 -36.40 -14.87 18.47
N ALA A 15 -36.20 -15.40 19.68
CA ALA A 15 -34.96 -15.25 20.43
C ALA A 15 -33.80 -16.07 19.83
N SER A 16 -34.08 -17.22 19.21
CA SER A 16 -33.04 -18.06 18.59
C SER A 16 -32.52 -17.52 17.26
N GLU A 17 -33.36 -16.82 16.48
CA GLU A 17 -32.95 -16.20 15.21
C GLU A 17 -32.14 -14.91 15.41
N SER A 18 -32.09 -14.37 16.63
CA SER A 18 -31.36 -13.13 16.95
C SER A 18 -29.98 -13.36 17.55
N SER A 19 -29.57 -14.62 17.76
CA SER A 19 -28.23 -14.93 18.24
C SER A 19 -27.22 -14.86 17.10
N LEU A 20 -26.99 -13.64 16.60
CA LEU A 20 -25.72 -13.33 15.95
C LEU A 20 -24.64 -13.70 16.97
N ALA A 21 -23.91 -14.79 16.71
CA ALA A 21 -22.81 -15.23 17.58
C ALA A 21 -21.76 -14.12 17.60
N THR A 22 -21.78 -13.28 18.64
CA THR A 22 -20.75 -12.28 18.90
C THR A 22 -19.59 -13.00 19.53
N THR A 23 -18.40 -12.92 18.92
CA THR A 23 -17.16 -13.50 19.43
C THR A 23 -16.40 -12.52 20.35
N ASN A 24 -16.76 -11.22 20.37
CA ASN A 24 -16.26 -10.19 21.28
C ASN A 24 -14.72 -10.25 21.53
N CYS A 25 -13.95 -10.51 20.47
CA CYS A 25 -12.52 -10.69 20.55
C CYS A 25 -11.79 -9.34 20.52
N GLN A 26 -10.86 -9.16 21.45
CA GLN A 26 -10.06 -7.95 21.60
C GLN A 26 -8.60 -8.24 21.25
N GLN A 27 -8.16 -7.74 20.11
CA GLN A 27 -6.85 -7.89 19.53
C GLN A 27 -5.95 -6.74 19.96
N SER A 28 -4.71 -7.03 20.34
CA SER A 28 -3.69 -6.03 20.62
C SER A 28 -2.32 -6.54 20.19
N PHE A 29 -1.40 -5.62 19.94
CA PHE A 29 -0.05 -5.97 19.52
C PHE A 29 1.00 -5.40 20.46
N THR A 30 2.08 -6.18 20.67
CA THR A 30 3.26 -5.76 21.42
C THR A 30 4.51 -6.02 20.61
N PHE A 31 5.29 -4.98 20.36
CA PHE A 31 6.62 -5.14 19.77
C PHE A 31 7.59 -5.73 20.81
N LEU A 32 8.27 -6.82 20.44
CA LEU A 32 9.23 -7.50 21.32
C LEU A 32 10.68 -7.10 21.01
N GLY A 33 11.00 -6.85 19.74
CA GLY A 33 12.33 -6.44 19.34
C GLY A 33 12.63 -6.72 17.86
N LYS A 34 13.79 -6.22 17.41
CA LYS A 34 14.34 -6.48 16.07
C LYS A 34 15.66 -7.23 16.21
N SER A 35 15.73 -8.44 15.67
CA SER A 35 16.95 -9.26 15.68
C SER A 35 17.64 -9.27 14.31
N PRO A 36 18.89 -9.75 14.20
CA PRO A 36 19.46 -10.05 12.90
C PRO A 36 18.70 -11.27 12.35
N GLY A 37 18.58 -11.37 11.04
CA GLY A 37 18.20 -12.63 10.41
C GLY A 37 19.41 -13.41 9.92
N THR A 38 19.12 -14.51 9.25
CA THR A 38 20.11 -15.39 8.66
C THR A 38 20.48 -14.88 7.27
N GLY A 39 21.74 -14.51 7.06
CA GLY A 39 22.25 -14.05 5.76
C GLY A 39 23.63 -13.43 5.84
N GLU A 40 24.43 -13.58 4.78
CA GLU A 40 25.81 -13.05 4.67
C GLU A 40 25.86 -11.54 4.38
N SER A 41 24.73 -10.89 4.11
CA SER A 41 24.68 -9.46 3.81
C SER A 41 25.06 -8.62 5.04
N ALA A 42 25.95 -7.64 4.84
CA ALA A 42 26.42 -6.72 5.88
C ALA A 42 25.31 -5.87 6.52
N ILE A 43 24.13 -5.76 5.88
CA ILE A 43 22.95 -5.04 6.42
C ILE A 43 21.98 -6.01 7.13
N GLY A 44 22.19 -7.32 6.99
CA GLY A 44 21.33 -8.36 7.54
C GLY A 44 19.91 -8.36 6.97
N ASN A 45 19.25 -9.51 7.03
CA ASN A 45 17.82 -9.64 6.75
C ASN A 45 17.08 -9.52 8.10
N PRO A 46 16.73 -8.32 8.62
CA PRO A 46 16.24 -8.22 10.00
C PRO A 46 14.95 -9.01 10.20
N VAL A 47 14.76 -9.52 11.42
CA VAL A 47 13.51 -10.15 11.85
C VAL A 47 12.86 -9.25 12.89
N PHE A 48 11.62 -8.85 12.62
CA PHE A 48 10.78 -8.13 13.57
C PHE A 48 9.90 -9.12 14.33
N TRP A 49 9.92 -9.03 15.65
CA TRP A 49 9.18 -9.90 16.53
C TRP A 49 8.01 -9.12 17.13
N VAL A 50 6.79 -9.52 16.77
CA VAL A 50 5.55 -8.89 17.21
C VAL A 50 4.69 -9.96 17.87
N LEU A 51 4.20 -9.65 19.07
CA LEU A 51 3.20 -10.46 19.75
C LEU A 51 1.81 -9.94 19.39
N GLU A 52 0.89 -10.85 19.10
CA GLU A 52 -0.54 -10.57 18.96
C GLU A 52 -1.30 -11.27 20.09
N ASP A 53 -2.01 -10.50 20.92
CA ASP A 53 -2.91 -11.01 21.95
C ASP A 53 -4.35 -10.81 21.49
N ILE A 54 -5.09 -11.91 21.35
CA ILE A 54 -6.52 -11.92 21.00
C ILE A 54 -7.29 -12.40 22.23
N SER A 55 -7.61 -11.45 23.09
CA SER A 55 -8.36 -11.63 24.33
C SER A 55 -9.88 -11.64 24.09
N GLY A 56 -10.67 -11.71 25.16
CA GLY A 56 -12.12 -11.89 25.07
C GLY A 56 -12.47 -13.37 24.96
N GLU A 57 -13.37 -13.74 24.05
CA GLU A 57 -13.80 -15.14 23.91
C GLU A 57 -12.83 -15.99 23.07
N CYS A 58 -11.93 -15.35 22.30
CA CYS A 58 -10.96 -16.05 21.46
C CYS A 58 -9.79 -16.67 22.25
N GLU A 59 -9.34 -16.02 23.33
CA GLU A 59 -8.20 -16.42 24.18
C GLU A 59 -6.96 -16.94 23.41
N ALA A 60 -6.61 -16.31 22.28
CA ALA A 60 -5.51 -16.74 21.43
C ALA A 60 -4.30 -15.80 21.56
N THR A 61 -3.11 -16.35 21.31
CA THR A 61 -1.90 -15.53 21.21
C THR A 61 -0.96 -16.09 20.16
N HIS A 62 -0.46 -15.19 19.31
CA HIS A 62 0.46 -15.51 18.24
C HIS A 62 1.77 -14.75 18.41
N LEU A 63 2.87 -15.45 18.16
CA LEU A 63 4.17 -14.86 17.91
C LEU A 63 4.34 -14.69 16.40
N ILE A 64 4.42 -13.44 15.96
CA ILE A 64 4.59 -13.07 14.56
C ILE A 64 6.05 -12.67 14.32
N GLN A 65 6.66 -13.31 13.33
CA GLN A 65 8.02 -13.06 12.86
C GLN A 65 7.96 -12.52 11.45
N ILE A 66 8.43 -11.28 11.24
CA ILE A 66 8.55 -10.68 9.91
C ILE A 66 10.04 -10.62 9.53
N ALA A 67 10.49 -11.56 8.70
CA ALA A 67 11.84 -11.58 8.17
C ALA A 67 11.89 -10.78 6.87
N ILE A 68 12.75 -9.77 6.79
CA ILE A 68 12.91 -8.94 5.59
C ILE A 68 14.00 -9.54 4.70
N SER A 69 13.65 -9.91 3.47
CA SER A 69 14.59 -10.44 2.49
C SER A 69 14.59 -9.62 1.20
N GLU A 70 15.55 -9.87 0.31
CA GLU A 70 15.59 -9.29 -1.03
C GLU A 70 14.35 -9.62 -1.88
N ARG A 71 13.71 -10.77 -1.62
CA ARG A 71 12.48 -11.18 -2.31
C ARG A 71 11.21 -10.59 -1.69
N GLY A 72 11.34 -9.76 -0.67
CA GLY A 72 10.23 -9.21 0.11
C GLY A 72 10.16 -9.77 1.53
N PRO A 73 9.17 -9.33 2.32
CA PRO A 73 8.97 -9.82 3.68
C PRO A 73 8.42 -11.25 3.67
N ILE A 74 8.88 -12.06 4.62
CA ILE A 74 8.34 -13.38 4.92
C ILE A 74 7.76 -13.33 6.32
N CYS A 75 6.48 -13.71 6.46
CA CYS A 75 5.80 -13.74 7.75
C CYS A 75 5.63 -15.18 8.21
N VAL A 76 6.06 -15.48 9.43
CA VAL A 76 5.79 -16.74 10.13
C VAL A 76 5.03 -16.42 11.40
N SER A 77 3.87 -17.05 11.58
CA SER A 77 3.09 -16.95 12.81
C SER A 77 3.13 -18.27 13.56
N SER A 78 3.18 -18.23 14.89
CA SER A 78 3.18 -19.42 15.75
C SER A 78 2.27 -19.22 16.94
N ASN A 79 1.37 -20.18 17.18
CA ASN A 79 0.52 -20.19 18.36
C ASN A 79 1.37 -20.43 19.59
N VAL A 80 1.15 -19.63 20.63
CA VAL A 80 1.89 -19.80 21.88
C VAL A 80 0.98 -20.39 22.95
N LYS A 81 1.40 -21.53 23.51
CA LYS A 81 0.54 -22.44 24.30
C LYS A 81 -0.03 -21.84 25.59
N LYS A 82 0.57 -20.77 26.13
CA LYS A 82 0.17 -20.19 27.41
C LYS A 82 -0.14 -18.71 27.25
N TYR A 83 -1.43 -18.40 27.14
CA TYR A 83 -1.95 -17.04 27.19
C TYR A 83 -1.30 -16.23 28.34
N LYS A 84 -0.68 -15.10 28.00
CA LYS A 84 -0.04 -14.12 28.93
C LYS A 84 1.27 -14.51 29.64
N ASP A 85 1.90 -15.65 29.35
CA ASP A 85 3.19 -16.05 29.95
C ASP A 85 4.39 -15.78 29.00
N TRP A 86 4.74 -14.49 28.83
CA TRP A 86 5.68 -14.01 27.81
C TRP A 86 7.01 -13.47 28.34
N ALA A 87 7.21 -13.45 29.65
CA ALA A 87 8.38 -12.80 30.25
C ALA A 87 9.69 -13.36 29.70
N TRP A 88 9.78 -14.69 29.59
CA TRP A 88 10.94 -15.41 29.05
C TRP A 88 11.21 -15.06 27.58
N LEU A 89 10.16 -14.83 26.77
CA LEU A 89 10.30 -14.53 25.35
C LEU A 89 10.78 -13.09 25.15
N LYS A 90 10.23 -12.15 25.94
CA LYS A 90 10.68 -10.75 25.93
C LYS A 90 12.13 -10.64 26.36
N GLU A 91 12.53 -11.38 27.39
CA GLU A 91 13.93 -11.48 27.83
C GLU A 91 14.83 -12.09 26.74
N GLY A 92 14.43 -13.23 26.17
CA GLY A 92 15.18 -13.90 25.11
C GLY A 92 15.39 -13.03 23.86
N ILE A 93 14.34 -12.34 23.40
CA ILE A 93 14.44 -11.42 22.24
C ILE A 93 15.28 -10.19 22.58
N GLY A 94 15.24 -9.70 23.82
CA GLY A 94 16.10 -8.62 24.27
C GLY A 94 17.59 -8.93 24.09
N HIS A 95 18.01 -10.19 24.28
CA HIS A 95 19.39 -10.63 24.02
C HIS A 95 19.75 -10.72 22.53
N LEU A 96 18.75 -10.81 21.64
CA LEU A 96 18.94 -10.88 20.20
C LEU A 96 18.80 -9.51 19.52
N GLN A 97 18.48 -8.46 20.28
CA GLN A 97 18.16 -7.16 19.71
C GLN A 97 19.39 -6.52 19.05
N THR A 98 19.25 -6.13 17.78
CA THR A 98 20.32 -5.50 16.99
C THR A 98 20.29 -3.98 17.05
N GLU A 99 19.14 -3.42 17.38
CA GLU A 99 18.92 -1.97 17.38
C GLU A 99 17.79 -1.62 18.34
N ALA A 100 18.01 -0.60 19.16
CA ALA A 100 16.97 -0.03 20.02
C ALA A 100 16.03 0.84 19.19
N PRO A 101 14.70 0.63 19.24
CA PRO A 101 13.75 1.52 18.60
C PRO A 101 13.68 2.86 19.35
N ILE A 102 13.35 3.92 18.63
CA ILE A 102 12.82 5.16 19.17
C ILE A 102 11.30 5.08 19.06
N GLU A 103 10.59 5.07 20.18
CA GLU A 103 9.14 5.20 20.19
C GLU A 103 8.77 6.66 19.87
N LEU A 104 7.91 6.86 18.88
CA LEU A 104 7.40 8.18 18.53
C LEU A 104 6.29 8.58 19.50
N GLU A 105 6.17 9.87 19.77
CA GLU A 105 5.13 10.44 20.61
C GLU A 105 4.01 11.03 19.75
N ASP A 106 2.76 10.83 20.18
CA ASP A 106 1.60 11.46 19.56
C ASP A 106 1.47 12.92 19.98
N HIS A 107 1.43 13.82 18.99
CA HIS A 107 1.10 15.21 19.17
C HIS A 107 -0.08 15.57 18.26
N ASP A 108 -1.29 15.37 18.79
CA ASP A 108 -2.55 15.71 18.12
C ASP A 108 -2.73 14.96 16.79
N GLY A 109 -2.56 13.63 16.83
CA GLY A 109 -2.64 12.74 15.66
C GLY A 109 -1.41 12.74 14.77
N THR A 110 -0.39 13.53 15.12
CA THR A 110 0.90 13.57 14.42
C THR A 110 1.99 12.97 15.29
N TRP A 111 2.51 11.83 14.86
CA TRP A 111 3.54 11.07 15.55
C TRP A 111 4.93 11.56 15.14
N ARG A 112 5.75 11.92 16.14
CA ARG A 112 7.10 12.47 15.95
C ARG A 112 7.97 12.22 17.19
N CYS A 113 9.26 12.46 17.09
CA CYS A 113 10.14 12.50 18.26
C CYS A 113 11.24 13.55 18.06
N ALA A 114 11.87 13.97 19.16
CA ALA A 114 12.99 14.90 19.09
C ALA A 114 14.17 14.26 18.33
N GLY A 115 14.73 14.99 17.36
CA GLY A 115 15.87 14.51 16.56
C GLY A 115 15.50 13.77 15.27
N VAL A 116 14.21 13.48 15.04
CA VAL A 116 13.70 12.98 13.75
C VAL A 116 13.02 14.14 13.01
N SER A 117 13.48 14.43 11.79
CA SER A 117 13.01 15.59 11.02
C SER A 117 11.66 15.37 10.33
N TRP A 118 11.14 14.14 10.35
CA TRP A 118 9.90 13.77 9.72
C TRP A 118 8.82 13.40 10.74
N THR A 119 7.58 13.38 10.28
CA THR A 119 6.40 13.02 11.06
C THR A 119 5.59 11.97 10.33
N VAL A 120 4.80 11.19 11.07
CA VAL A 120 3.84 10.24 10.52
C VAL A 120 2.45 10.53 11.10
N ARG A 121 1.42 10.50 10.26
CA ARG A 121 0.03 10.70 10.68
C ARG A 121 -0.91 9.82 9.87
N THR A 122 -2.12 9.62 10.35
CA THR A 122 -3.16 8.89 9.59
C THR A 122 -3.49 9.62 8.28
N GLN A 123 -4.04 8.89 7.31
CA GLN A 123 -4.40 9.44 6.00
C GLN A 123 -5.55 10.45 6.08
N HIS A 124 -6.48 10.23 7.01
CA HIS A 124 -7.75 10.94 7.06
C HIS A 124 -7.81 11.92 8.24
N SER A 125 -8.28 13.13 7.96
CA SER A 125 -8.69 14.09 8.99
C SER A 125 -9.85 13.53 9.80
N ARG A 126 -10.04 13.99 11.04
CA ARG A 126 -11.14 13.53 11.91
C ARG A 126 -12.51 13.56 11.23
N GLU A 127 -12.83 14.62 10.50
CA GLU A 127 -14.11 14.77 9.79
C GLU A 127 -14.29 13.71 8.70
N SER A 128 -13.29 13.51 7.85
CA SER A 128 -13.32 12.44 6.82
C SER A 128 -13.39 11.02 7.41
N ARG A 129 -13.04 10.84 8.69
CA ARG A 129 -13.15 9.53 9.35
C ARG A 129 -14.60 9.19 9.69
N ASP A 130 -15.42 10.18 10.01
CA ASP A 130 -16.83 9.93 10.35
C ASP A 130 -17.60 9.46 9.11
N GLU A 131 -17.35 10.06 7.94
CA GLU A 131 -17.92 9.62 6.67
C GLU A 131 -17.49 8.18 6.31
N LEU A 132 -16.20 7.85 6.46
CA LEU A 132 -15.69 6.49 6.23
C LEU A 132 -16.24 5.47 7.23
N ASN A 133 -16.52 5.90 8.46
CA ASN A 133 -17.15 5.06 9.48
C ASN A 133 -18.59 4.72 9.07
N ASP A 134 -19.34 5.70 8.59
CA ASP A 134 -20.70 5.48 8.11
C ASP A 134 -20.73 4.54 6.90
N GLU A 135 -19.83 4.72 5.94
CA GLU A 135 -19.69 3.80 4.78
C GLU A 135 -19.35 2.38 5.23
N PHE A 136 -18.43 2.22 6.19
CA PHE A 136 -18.08 0.90 6.72
C PHE A 136 -19.21 0.28 7.50
N ALA A 137 -19.90 1.03 8.37
CA ALA A 137 -21.04 0.53 9.12
C ALA A 137 -22.16 0.10 8.17
N GLN A 138 -22.42 0.87 7.11
CA GLN A 138 -23.34 0.48 6.05
C GLN A 138 -22.89 -0.80 5.34
N HIS A 139 -21.61 -0.95 5.01
CA HIS A 139 -21.07 -2.17 4.41
C HIS A 139 -21.22 -3.39 5.35
N VAL A 140 -20.81 -3.29 6.62
CA VAL A 140 -20.96 -4.36 7.61
C VAL A 140 -22.43 -4.75 7.81
N ASN A 141 -23.35 -3.79 7.81
CA ASN A 141 -24.78 -4.03 8.02
C ASN A 141 -25.50 -4.52 6.74
N SER A 142 -25.04 -4.12 5.56
CA SER A 142 -25.66 -4.51 4.27
C SER A 142 -25.21 -5.89 3.81
N VAL A 143 -23.99 -6.28 4.12
CA VAL A 143 -23.43 -7.56 3.70
C VAL A 143 -23.73 -8.61 4.76
N TYR A 144 -24.95 -9.16 4.71
CA TYR A 144 -25.34 -10.37 5.44
C TYR A 144 -24.60 -11.64 4.95
N GLU A 145 -23.74 -11.52 3.92
CA GLU A 145 -22.85 -12.58 3.45
C GLU A 145 -21.48 -12.49 4.14
N ARG A 146 -21.39 -13.18 5.28
CA ARG A 146 -20.40 -13.17 6.37
C ARG A 146 -18.88 -13.10 6.09
N ASN A 147 -18.39 -12.94 4.86
CA ASN A 147 -16.95 -13.02 4.56
C ASN A 147 -16.32 -11.80 3.87
N GLU A 148 -17.08 -10.82 3.36
CA GLU A 148 -16.49 -9.80 2.46
C GLU A 148 -15.54 -8.81 3.15
N VAL A 149 -15.73 -8.51 4.44
CA VAL A 149 -14.87 -7.54 5.14
C VAL A 149 -13.44 -8.06 5.30
N TYR A 150 -13.29 -9.34 5.64
CA TYR A 150 -11.99 -10.01 5.67
C TYR A 150 -11.42 -10.14 4.26
N GLU A 151 -12.28 -10.44 3.28
CA GLU A 151 -11.88 -10.51 1.89
C GLU A 151 -11.43 -9.15 1.33
N ARG A 152 -11.88 -7.99 1.84
CA ARG A 152 -11.44 -6.69 1.30
C ARG A 152 -9.91 -6.53 1.36
N ASN A 153 -9.29 -6.76 2.51
CA ASN A 153 -7.83 -6.66 2.62
C ASN A 153 -7.11 -7.76 1.82
N ARG A 154 -7.72 -8.95 1.76
CA ARG A 154 -7.18 -10.09 1.02
C ARG A 154 -7.27 -9.90 -0.51
N LEU A 155 -8.37 -9.34 -1.00
CA LEU A 155 -8.68 -9.10 -2.41
C LEU A 155 -7.83 -7.97 -2.98
N PHE A 156 -7.66 -6.88 -2.21
CA PHE A 156 -6.88 -5.72 -2.65
C PHE A 156 -5.39 -5.80 -2.30
N GLY A 157 -4.97 -6.75 -1.46
CA GLY A 157 -3.59 -6.89 -1.02
C GLY A 157 -3.01 -5.58 -0.49
N LEU A 158 -1.75 -5.28 -0.81
CA LEU A 158 -1.11 -4.00 -0.43
C LEU A 158 -1.78 -2.77 -1.08
N ALA A 159 -2.49 -2.94 -2.21
CA ALA A 159 -3.16 -1.83 -2.88
C ALA A 159 -4.42 -1.34 -2.14
N GLY A 160 -4.96 -2.16 -1.22
CA GLY A 160 -6.07 -1.78 -0.33
C GLY A 160 -5.63 -1.19 1.00
N VAL A 161 -4.32 -1.14 1.27
CA VAL A 161 -3.78 -0.62 2.53
C VAL A 161 -3.69 0.90 2.44
N GLY A 162 -4.53 1.60 3.20
CA GLY A 162 -4.39 3.03 3.44
C GLY A 162 -3.08 3.29 4.18
N GLN A 163 -2.13 3.95 3.52
CA GLN A 163 -0.83 4.24 4.11
C GLN A 163 -0.90 5.53 4.92
N PRO A 164 -0.14 5.63 6.03
CA PRO A 164 -0.05 6.87 6.76
C PRO A 164 0.64 7.94 5.89
N MET A 165 0.35 9.20 6.16
CA MET A 165 1.03 10.31 5.53
C MET A 165 2.33 10.62 6.26
N PHE A 166 3.37 10.94 5.50
CA PHE A 166 4.66 11.38 6.03
C PHE A 166 4.86 12.87 5.79
N GLY A 167 5.19 13.63 6.84
CA GLY A 167 5.49 15.06 6.79
C GLY A 167 6.95 15.35 7.15
N GLY A 168 7.45 16.56 6.86
CA GLY A 168 8.80 16.99 7.30
C GLY A 168 9.99 16.32 6.60
N ILE A 169 9.75 15.32 5.75
CA ILE A 169 10.74 14.82 4.79
C ILE A 169 10.96 15.93 3.77
N THR A 170 11.97 16.76 3.97
CA THR A 170 12.22 17.92 3.11
C THR A 170 12.37 17.48 1.66
N HIS A 171 11.52 18.02 0.79
CA HIS A 171 11.42 17.77 -0.66
C HIS A 171 12.64 18.23 -1.47
N LYS A 172 13.87 17.98 -1.02
CA LYS A 172 15.04 18.11 -1.88
C LYS A 172 15.22 16.78 -2.62
N PRO A 173 14.96 16.73 -3.93
CA PRO A 173 15.15 15.52 -4.71
C PRO A 173 16.59 15.01 -4.60
N PRO A 174 16.82 13.68 -4.69
CA PRO A 174 15.84 12.61 -4.94
C PRO A 174 15.07 12.20 -3.68
N TYR A 175 13.75 11.99 -3.80
CA TYR A 175 12.85 11.75 -2.67
C TYR A 175 13.07 10.37 -2.01
N SER A 176 13.00 10.30 -0.67
CA SER A 176 12.92 9.05 0.09
C SER A 176 11.59 8.98 0.84
N PHE A 177 10.53 8.52 0.18
CA PHE A 177 9.32 8.12 0.91
C PHE A 177 9.56 6.77 1.58
N PRO A 178 9.12 6.57 2.84
CA PRO A 178 9.15 5.25 3.46
C PRO A 178 8.38 4.27 2.58
N LYS A 179 9.07 3.24 2.06
CA LYS A 179 8.44 2.18 1.28
C LYS A 179 7.73 1.23 2.21
N LEU A 180 6.43 1.01 2.02
CA LEU A 180 5.70 -0.04 2.71
C LEU A 180 6.31 -1.40 2.31
N LEU A 181 6.84 -2.11 3.29
CA LEU A 181 7.39 -3.45 3.10
C LEU A 181 6.34 -4.51 3.42
N TYR A 182 5.62 -4.36 4.53
CA TYR A 182 4.68 -5.37 5.02
C TYR A 182 3.47 -4.71 5.69
N ALA A 183 2.29 -5.32 5.51
CA ALA A 183 1.08 -5.02 6.25
C ALA A 183 0.52 -6.32 6.84
N TYR A 184 0.17 -6.31 8.13
CA TYR A 184 -0.37 -7.50 8.80
C TYR A 184 -1.73 -7.89 8.19
N PRO A 185 -1.90 -9.11 7.63
CA PRO A 185 -3.09 -9.48 6.88
C PRO A 185 -4.41 -9.44 7.67
N GLY A 186 -4.36 -9.67 8.99
CA GLY A 186 -5.53 -9.63 9.86
C GLY A 186 -5.98 -8.24 10.28
N GLY A 187 -5.23 -7.18 9.92
CA GLY A 187 -5.56 -5.81 10.27
C GLY A 187 -6.41 -5.10 9.23
N LEU A 188 -7.14 -4.07 9.64
CA LEU A 188 -8.02 -3.27 8.78
C LEU A 188 -7.45 -1.85 8.57
N TYR A 189 -7.17 -1.48 7.32
CA TYR A 189 -6.31 -0.32 6.99
C TYR A 189 -6.99 0.80 6.20
N PHE A 190 -8.29 1.04 6.37
CA PHE A 190 -8.97 2.12 5.65
C PHE A 190 -9.30 3.34 6.53
N ASN A 191 -9.54 3.14 7.83
CA ASN A 191 -9.87 4.24 8.75
C ASN A 191 -9.34 3.99 10.17
N TYR A 192 -8.06 3.64 10.26
CA TYR A 192 -7.41 3.37 11.52
C TYR A 192 -6.79 4.63 12.13
N GLU A 193 -6.60 4.57 13.43
CA GLU A 193 -5.71 5.46 14.19
C GLU A 193 -4.34 4.80 14.34
N ILE A 194 -3.27 5.59 14.42
CA ILE A 194 -1.96 5.06 14.82
C ILE A 194 -1.99 4.94 16.35
N SER A 195 -1.70 3.76 16.88
CA SER A 195 -1.69 3.51 18.32
C SER A 195 -0.29 3.53 18.92
N LYS A 196 0.72 3.13 18.14
CA LYS A 196 2.15 3.20 18.46
C LYS A 196 2.97 3.29 17.18
N ALA A 197 4.13 3.93 17.25
CA ALA A 197 5.10 3.89 16.16
C ALA A 197 6.54 3.80 16.68
N TYR A 198 7.35 2.94 16.05
CA TYR A 198 8.74 2.70 16.41
C TYR A 198 9.64 2.97 15.21
N TYR A 199 10.59 3.90 15.34
CA TYR A 199 11.60 4.20 14.34
C TYR A 199 12.95 3.57 14.71
N PHE A 200 13.64 3.05 13.70
CA PHE A 200 14.95 2.40 13.82
C PHE A 200 15.98 3.24 13.05
N PRO A 201 16.62 4.24 13.68
CA PRO A 201 17.45 5.23 12.98
C PRO A 201 18.69 4.65 12.28
N GLY A 202 19.27 3.59 12.82
CA GLY A 202 20.44 2.92 12.24
C GLY A 202 20.11 2.10 11.00
N SER A 203 18.87 1.60 10.88
CA SER A 203 18.44 0.77 9.74
C SER A 203 17.37 1.39 8.85
N GLY A 204 16.84 2.55 9.25
CA GLY A 204 15.79 3.29 8.56
C GLY A 204 14.41 2.63 8.60
N TYR A 205 14.15 1.62 9.45
CA TYR A 205 12.82 1.01 9.50
C TYR A 205 11.85 1.84 10.33
N LEU A 206 10.57 1.73 10.00
CA LEU A 206 9.48 2.29 10.79
C LEU A 206 8.37 1.25 10.94
N LEU A 207 8.04 0.89 12.17
CA LEU A 207 6.93 -0.01 12.50
C LEU A 207 5.78 0.80 13.09
N VAL A 208 4.61 0.76 12.46
CA VAL A 208 3.41 1.52 12.83
C VAL A 208 2.32 0.55 13.24
N PHE A 209 1.89 0.57 14.50
CA PHE A 209 0.73 -0.17 14.98
C PHE A 209 -0.54 0.65 14.78
N THR A 210 -1.62 -0.02 14.41
CA THR A 210 -2.90 0.61 14.11
C THR A 210 -3.94 0.19 15.14
N HIS A 211 -4.80 1.14 15.53
CA HIS A 211 -6.01 0.91 16.29
C HIS A 211 -7.20 1.15 15.36
N GLN A 212 -8.05 0.13 15.24
CA GLN A 212 -9.29 0.24 14.48
C GLN A 212 -10.41 0.59 15.46
N PRO A 213 -10.95 1.83 15.42
CA PRO A 213 -11.96 2.27 16.38
C PRO A 213 -13.32 1.59 16.16
N MET A 214 -13.56 1.07 14.96
CA MET A 214 -14.78 0.33 14.64
C MET A 214 -14.61 -1.16 14.83
N LEU A 215 -15.61 -1.77 15.47
CA LEU A 215 -15.70 -3.21 15.59
C LEU A 215 -16.11 -3.83 14.26
N ALA A 216 -15.52 -4.97 13.93
CA ALA A 216 -15.93 -5.80 12.81
C ALA A 216 -17.13 -6.69 13.19
N THR A 217 -17.60 -7.48 12.24
CA THR A 217 -18.61 -8.52 12.47
C THR A 217 -18.21 -9.38 13.67
N GLY A 218 -19.16 -9.65 14.58
CA GLY A 218 -18.88 -10.37 15.82
C GLY A 218 -18.46 -9.49 17.00
N ASN A 219 -18.43 -8.16 16.82
CA ASN A 219 -17.91 -7.17 17.78
C ASN A 219 -16.41 -7.32 18.05
N ASP A 220 -15.67 -7.85 17.06
CA ASP A 220 -14.24 -8.07 17.17
C ASP A 220 -13.45 -6.82 16.78
N THR A 221 -12.32 -6.56 17.42
CA THR A 221 -11.37 -5.52 16.97
C THR A 221 -10.46 -6.07 15.87
N MET A 222 -10.17 -5.26 14.85
CA MET A 222 -9.29 -5.63 13.72
C MET A 222 -8.07 -4.69 13.63
N HIS A 223 -7.30 -4.65 14.71
CA HIS A 223 -6.04 -3.89 14.78
C HIS A 223 -5.00 -4.49 13.84
N GLY A 224 -3.95 -3.74 13.54
CA GLY A 224 -2.90 -4.22 12.65
C GLY A 224 -1.58 -3.53 12.88
N PHE A 225 -0.66 -3.75 11.94
CA PHE A 225 0.58 -3.00 11.88
C PHE A 225 1.15 -3.00 10.47
N LEU A 226 1.92 -1.95 10.21
CA LEU A 226 2.58 -1.66 8.95
C LEU A 226 4.08 -1.52 9.21
N LEU A 227 4.90 -2.11 8.36
CA LEU A 227 6.34 -1.99 8.42
C LEU A 227 6.84 -1.29 7.16
N PHE A 228 7.53 -0.18 7.36
CA PHE A 228 8.13 0.63 6.33
C PHE A 228 9.65 0.60 6.44
N ARG A 229 10.31 1.01 5.36
CA ARG A 229 11.73 1.34 5.35
C ARG A 229 11.96 2.66 4.65
N GLU A 230 12.57 3.58 5.36
CA GLU A 230 13.22 4.77 4.82
C GLU A 230 14.33 4.31 3.88
N LEU A 231 14.15 4.65 2.62
CA LEU A 231 15.09 4.33 1.58
C LEU A 231 16.15 5.43 1.55
N ALA A 232 17.29 5.21 2.21
CA ALA A 232 18.40 6.16 2.15
C ALA A 232 18.87 6.28 0.69
N VAL A 233 18.74 7.50 0.14
CA VAL A 233 18.96 7.86 -1.27
C VAL A 233 20.34 7.43 -1.76
N ASP A 234 21.37 7.50 -0.90
CA ASP A 234 22.75 7.17 -1.26
C ASP A 234 23.09 5.67 -1.17
N SER A 235 22.24 4.87 -0.51
CA SER A 235 22.41 3.41 -0.38
C SER A 235 21.58 2.61 -1.39
N LEU A 236 20.72 3.30 -2.15
CA LEU A 236 20.03 2.75 -3.30
C LEU A 236 20.83 3.09 -4.55
N GLY A 237 21.63 2.15 -5.02
CA GLY A 237 21.60 1.96 -6.47
C GLY A 237 20.14 1.71 -6.82
N LEU A 238 19.42 2.75 -7.29
CA LEU A 238 18.06 2.60 -7.79
C LEU A 238 18.07 1.38 -8.68
N THR A 239 17.21 0.39 -8.38
CA THR A 239 17.16 -0.79 -9.22
C THR A 239 16.86 -0.34 -10.64
N GLU A 240 17.32 -1.10 -11.63
CA GLU A 240 17.04 -0.77 -13.02
C GLU A 240 15.51 -0.61 -13.25
N ALA A 241 14.70 -1.43 -12.57
CA ALA A 241 13.26 -1.35 -12.55
C ALA A 241 12.72 -0.03 -11.96
N ASP A 242 13.26 0.45 -10.84
CA ASP A 242 12.83 1.73 -10.25
C ASP A 242 13.12 2.90 -11.20
N ARG A 243 14.29 2.90 -11.84
CA ARG A 243 14.65 3.95 -12.82
C ARG A 243 13.80 3.87 -14.08
N ALA A 244 13.47 2.66 -14.53
CA ALA A 244 12.56 2.44 -15.65
C ALA A 244 11.14 2.93 -15.33
N SER A 245 10.64 2.62 -14.13
CA SER A 245 9.34 3.08 -13.66
C SER A 245 9.28 4.61 -13.56
N GLN A 246 10.31 5.23 -13.00
CA GLN A 246 10.40 6.69 -12.93
C GLN A 246 10.40 7.33 -14.33
N ALA A 247 11.16 6.78 -15.27
CA ALA A 247 11.18 7.28 -16.65
C ALA A 247 9.81 7.19 -17.33
N LEU A 248 9.05 6.13 -17.05
CA LEU A 248 7.67 5.98 -17.52
C LEU A 248 6.75 7.06 -16.94
N SER A 249 6.79 7.25 -15.62
CA SER A 249 6.00 8.28 -14.93
C SER A 249 6.36 9.70 -15.38
N ASP A 250 7.65 9.99 -15.57
CA ASP A 250 8.13 11.28 -16.06
C ASP A 250 7.61 11.55 -17.47
N PHE A 251 7.72 10.57 -18.38
CA PHE A 251 7.25 10.70 -19.75
C PHE A 251 5.77 11.11 -19.81
N PHE A 252 4.90 10.38 -19.11
CA PHE A 252 3.46 10.65 -19.10
C PHE A 252 3.11 11.97 -18.40
N SER A 253 3.79 12.30 -17.32
CA SER A 253 3.59 13.58 -16.63
C SER A 253 3.97 14.76 -17.52
N LEU A 254 5.10 14.68 -18.22
CA LEU A 254 5.57 15.72 -19.14
C LEU A 254 4.63 15.89 -20.34
N LEU A 255 4.08 14.81 -20.89
CA LEU A 255 3.09 14.89 -21.96
C LEU A 255 1.81 15.58 -21.50
N HIS A 256 1.27 15.20 -20.33
CA HIS A 256 0.09 15.83 -19.75
C HIS A 256 0.33 17.32 -19.49
N ASP A 257 1.49 17.69 -18.93
CA ASP A 257 1.82 19.08 -18.60
C ASP A 257 2.21 19.93 -19.83
N GLY A 258 2.14 19.36 -21.05
CA GLY A 258 2.46 20.06 -22.29
C GLY A 258 3.95 20.33 -22.52
N ARG A 259 4.82 19.68 -21.75
CA ARG A 259 6.29 19.84 -21.77
C ARG A 259 6.94 18.91 -22.80
N TYR A 260 6.48 18.98 -24.05
CA TYR A 260 6.83 18.03 -25.11
C TYR A 260 8.33 17.98 -25.45
N SER A 261 9.02 19.12 -25.37
CA SER A 261 10.48 19.19 -25.62
C SER A 261 11.29 18.36 -24.62
N GLU A 262 10.79 18.22 -23.40
CA GLU A 262 11.40 17.40 -22.36
C GLU A 262 10.94 15.94 -22.47
N ALA A 263 9.67 15.71 -22.80
CA ALA A 263 9.11 14.36 -22.98
C ALA A 263 9.86 13.54 -24.07
N VAL A 264 10.31 14.19 -25.15
CA VAL A 264 11.12 13.52 -26.21
C VAL A 264 12.35 12.81 -25.65
N ARG A 265 12.92 13.26 -24.52
CA ARG A 265 14.10 12.64 -23.91
C ARG A 265 13.82 11.26 -23.32
N TYR A 266 12.57 10.96 -23.04
CA TYR A 266 12.10 9.71 -22.44
C TYR A 266 11.42 8.78 -23.44
N TYR A 267 11.19 9.20 -24.68
CA TYR A 267 10.53 8.36 -25.69
C TYR A 267 11.56 7.60 -26.53
N GLY A 268 11.41 6.28 -26.58
CA GLY A 268 12.25 5.35 -27.36
C GLY A 268 11.51 4.63 -28.47
N GLY A 269 10.19 4.83 -28.56
CA GLY A 269 9.34 4.25 -29.58
C GLY A 269 9.53 4.89 -30.96
N MET A 270 8.85 4.31 -31.96
CA MET A 270 8.90 4.81 -33.32
C MET A 270 8.00 6.02 -33.51
N TYR A 271 8.42 6.96 -34.36
CA TYR A 271 7.63 8.17 -34.71
C TYR A 271 6.80 8.03 -35.99
N TYR A 272 6.77 6.86 -36.63
CA TYR A 272 6.11 6.67 -37.93
C TYR A 272 4.64 7.10 -37.90
N MET A 273 3.86 6.61 -36.93
CA MET A 273 2.44 6.96 -36.78
C MET A 273 2.22 8.47 -36.60
N LEU A 274 3.03 9.12 -35.76
CA LEU A 274 2.92 10.57 -35.54
C LEU A 274 3.27 11.37 -36.81
N ARG A 275 4.24 10.91 -37.61
CA ARG A 275 4.60 11.54 -38.88
C ARG A 275 3.51 11.38 -39.92
N ASP A 276 2.90 10.19 -39.99
CA ASP A 276 1.80 9.91 -40.92
C ASP A 276 0.57 10.78 -40.61
N TRP A 277 0.28 11.01 -39.33
CA TRP A 277 -0.78 11.93 -38.90
C TRP A 277 -0.46 13.41 -39.12
N ASN A 278 0.82 13.76 -39.31
CA ASN A 278 1.30 15.14 -39.40
C ASN A 278 2.25 15.35 -40.60
N PRO A 279 1.78 15.16 -41.85
CA PRO A 279 2.64 15.18 -43.04
C PRO A 279 3.29 16.53 -43.34
N THR A 280 2.76 17.61 -42.75
CA THR A 280 3.30 18.98 -42.90
C THR A 280 4.32 19.34 -41.83
N VAL A 281 4.45 18.55 -40.76
CA VAL A 281 5.44 18.76 -39.69
C VAL A 281 6.76 18.12 -40.12
N PRO A 282 7.91 18.82 -40.03
CA PRO A 282 9.20 18.22 -40.31
C PRO A 282 9.42 16.92 -39.53
N ALA A 283 9.90 15.88 -40.19
CA ALA A 283 9.99 14.53 -39.62
C ALA A 283 10.89 14.44 -38.36
N ASN A 284 11.77 15.41 -38.15
CA ASN A 284 12.68 15.52 -37.01
C ASN A 284 12.20 16.50 -35.92
N ASP A 285 11.04 17.15 -36.09
CA ASP A 285 10.44 18.00 -35.08
C ASP A 285 9.59 17.18 -34.09
N TYR A 286 10.28 16.32 -33.33
CA TYR A 286 9.67 15.39 -32.37
C TYR A 286 8.78 16.06 -31.32
N PRO A 287 9.13 17.23 -30.75
CA PRO A 287 8.24 17.92 -29.82
C PRO A 287 6.91 18.30 -30.46
N THR A 288 6.93 18.85 -31.68
CA THR A 288 5.70 19.21 -32.40
C THR A 288 4.87 17.99 -32.77
N LEU A 289 5.53 16.88 -33.15
CA LEU A 289 4.83 15.61 -33.42
C LEU A 289 4.09 15.07 -32.18
N LEU A 290 4.74 15.05 -31.01
CA LEU A 290 4.08 14.64 -29.76
C LEU A 290 2.97 15.61 -29.34
N MET A 291 3.21 16.92 -29.47
CA MET A 291 2.20 17.94 -29.21
C MET A 291 0.95 17.70 -30.05
N ASN A 292 1.12 17.50 -31.36
CA ASN A 292 -0.01 17.27 -32.25
C ASN A 292 -0.71 15.94 -31.97
N GLY A 293 0.07 14.91 -31.60
CA GLY A 293 -0.45 13.65 -31.08
C GLY A 293 -1.47 13.87 -29.96
N CYS A 294 -1.08 14.63 -28.92
CA CYS A 294 -1.94 14.92 -27.77
C CYS A 294 -3.10 15.88 -28.09
N LYS A 295 -2.86 16.91 -28.91
CA LYS A 295 -3.83 18.02 -29.09
C LYS A 295 -4.79 17.83 -30.25
N TYR A 296 -4.36 17.14 -31.30
CA TYR A 296 -5.06 17.13 -32.58
C TYR A 296 -5.31 15.71 -33.11
N ASN A 297 -4.49 14.72 -32.73
CA ASN A 297 -4.58 13.36 -33.26
C ASN A 297 -5.10 12.34 -32.25
N GLY A 298 -5.77 12.75 -31.17
CA GLY A 298 -6.54 11.87 -30.30
C GLY A 298 -5.74 11.02 -29.30
N LEU A 299 -4.44 11.27 -29.11
CA LEU A 299 -3.71 10.65 -28.00
C LEU A 299 -4.16 11.23 -26.66
N LEU A 300 -4.51 10.36 -25.73
CA LEU A 300 -4.93 10.71 -24.38
C LEU A 300 -3.71 10.85 -23.47
N CYS A 301 -3.14 12.04 -23.44
CA CYS A 301 -1.92 12.35 -22.68
C CYS A 301 -2.22 12.57 -21.18
N LEU A 302 -2.60 11.48 -20.52
CA LEU A 302 -3.01 11.41 -19.11
C LEU A 302 -1.84 11.12 -18.16
N LYS A 303 -1.99 11.45 -16.88
CA LYS A 303 -1.06 11.03 -15.82
C LYS A 303 -1.32 9.60 -15.39
N ILE A 304 -0.25 8.87 -15.08
CA ILE A 304 -0.34 7.57 -14.42
C ILE A 304 -0.92 7.79 -13.02
N LYS A 305 -2.02 7.09 -12.73
CA LYS A 305 -2.64 7.03 -11.40
C LYS A 305 -1.86 6.09 -10.48
N ARG A 306 -1.53 4.90 -10.99
CA ARG A 306 -0.75 3.90 -10.26
C ARG A 306 -0.13 2.88 -11.20
N LEU A 307 0.96 2.28 -10.73
CA LEU A 307 1.53 1.06 -11.29
C LEU A 307 0.80 -0.15 -10.69
N VAL A 308 0.28 -1.03 -11.54
CA VAL A 308 -0.44 -2.25 -11.13
C VAL A 308 0.52 -3.42 -11.00
N TYR A 309 1.38 -3.59 -11.99
CA TYR A 309 2.29 -4.72 -12.10
C TYR A 309 3.52 -4.32 -12.92
N TYR A 310 4.65 -5.01 -12.69
CA TYR A 310 5.78 -4.95 -13.59
C TYR A 310 6.49 -6.30 -13.70
N GLU A 311 7.17 -6.47 -14.82
CA GLU A 311 7.99 -7.63 -15.13
C GLU A 311 9.34 -7.15 -15.67
N GLU A 312 10.43 -7.71 -15.13
CA GLU A 312 11.76 -7.59 -15.74
C GLU A 312 11.89 -8.66 -16.82
N VAL A 313 11.74 -8.28 -18.08
CA VAL A 313 11.87 -9.19 -19.22
C VAL A 313 13.34 -9.56 -19.44
N THR A 314 14.22 -8.55 -19.31
CA THR A 314 15.68 -8.69 -19.27
C THR A 314 16.26 -7.61 -18.36
N PRO A 315 17.56 -7.65 -18.00
CA PRO A 315 18.19 -6.59 -17.20
C PRO A 315 18.12 -5.17 -17.80
N THR A 316 17.72 -5.05 -19.08
CA THR A 316 17.60 -3.77 -19.79
C THR A 316 16.21 -3.53 -20.35
N VAL A 317 15.24 -4.41 -20.12
CA VAL A 317 13.88 -4.32 -20.68
C VAL A 317 12.85 -4.66 -19.62
N PHE A 318 11.94 -3.73 -19.39
CA PHE A 318 10.92 -3.81 -18.36
C PHE A 318 9.56 -3.61 -18.99
N THR A 319 8.57 -4.37 -18.53
CA THR A 319 7.17 -4.20 -18.90
C THR A 319 6.39 -3.75 -17.67
N PHE A 320 5.59 -2.70 -17.81
CA PHE A 320 4.79 -2.12 -16.74
C PHE A 320 3.32 -2.09 -17.14
N THR A 321 2.45 -2.57 -16.27
CA THR A 321 0.99 -2.39 -16.40
C THR A 321 0.58 -1.23 -15.50
N VAL A 322 -0.04 -0.20 -16.07
CA VAL A 322 -0.40 1.05 -15.39
C VAL A 322 -1.89 1.35 -15.54
N GLN A 323 -2.41 2.12 -14.60
CA GLN A 323 -3.73 2.75 -14.71
C GLN A 323 -3.54 4.26 -14.83
N PHE A 324 -4.32 4.90 -15.70
CA PHE A 324 -4.31 6.35 -15.86
C PHE A 324 -5.42 7.02 -15.04
N MET A 325 -5.28 8.33 -14.79
CA MET A 325 -6.35 9.13 -14.21
C MET A 325 -6.80 10.23 -15.18
N ASN A 326 -8.09 10.54 -15.12
CA ASN A 326 -8.65 11.76 -15.72
C ASN A 326 -8.17 12.99 -14.93
N ASP A 327 -8.42 14.18 -15.46
CA ASP A 327 -8.03 15.46 -14.83
C ASP A 327 -8.68 15.67 -13.44
N ASP A 328 -9.85 15.07 -13.21
CA ASP A 328 -10.54 15.08 -11.90
C ASP A 328 -9.96 14.05 -10.90
N GLY A 329 -8.93 13.30 -11.30
CA GLY A 329 -8.28 12.26 -10.51
C GLY A 329 -9.00 10.91 -10.53
N SER A 330 -10.18 10.79 -11.16
CA SER A 330 -10.89 9.51 -11.31
C SER A 330 -10.13 8.55 -12.23
N LEU A 331 -10.40 7.25 -12.13
CA LEU A 331 -9.78 6.24 -12.98
C LEU A 331 -10.21 6.42 -14.44
N PHE A 332 -9.23 6.49 -15.35
CA PHE A 332 -9.51 6.45 -16.77
C PHE A 332 -9.90 5.03 -17.20
N VAL A 333 -10.98 4.94 -17.98
CA VAL A 333 -11.47 3.68 -18.56
C VAL A 333 -11.74 3.94 -20.03
N SER A 334 -11.00 3.27 -20.92
CA SER A 334 -11.21 3.40 -22.35
C SER A 334 -12.58 2.83 -22.73
N ARG A 335 -13.23 3.46 -23.71
CA ARG A 335 -14.47 2.97 -24.31
C ARG A 335 -14.13 2.30 -25.63
N GLY A 336 -13.47 1.15 -25.58
CA GLY A 336 -13.27 0.30 -26.76
C GLY A 336 -14.58 -0.38 -27.18
N GLU A 337 -14.76 -0.62 -28.48
CA GLU A 337 -15.98 -1.25 -29.03
C GLU A 337 -16.23 -2.67 -28.52
N ALA A 338 -15.20 -3.34 -27.97
CA ALA A 338 -15.30 -4.71 -27.47
C ALA A 338 -15.23 -4.81 -25.93
N TRP A 339 -14.41 -4.00 -25.23
CA TRP A 339 -14.19 -4.10 -23.78
C TRP A 339 -13.78 -2.76 -23.15
N LYS A 340 -14.10 -2.59 -21.86
CA LYS A 340 -13.58 -1.50 -21.02
C LYS A 340 -12.17 -1.86 -20.56
N GLU A 341 -11.18 -1.13 -21.03
CA GLU A 341 -9.79 -1.31 -20.59
C GLU A 341 -9.41 -0.16 -19.65
N SER A 342 -8.94 -0.51 -18.45
CA SER A 342 -8.44 0.47 -17.47
C SER A 342 -6.95 0.33 -17.18
N GLU A 343 -6.35 -0.74 -17.70
CA GLU A 343 -4.95 -1.11 -17.49
C GLU A 343 -4.23 -1.15 -18.83
N PHE A 344 -3.06 -0.54 -18.89
CA PHE A 344 -2.31 -0.36 -20.12
C PHE A 344 -0.88 -0.82 -19.90
N THR A 345 -0.35 -1.57 -20.86
CA THR A 345 0.98 -2.16 -20.74
C THR A 345 1.99 -1.38 -21.58
N TYR A 346 3.11 -1.00 -20.96
CA TYR A 346 4.20 -0.25 -21.56
C TYR A 346 5.52 -0.97 -21.40
N THR A 347 6.32 -0.98 -22.46
CA THR A 347 7.71 -1.40 -22.41
C THR A 347 8.62 -0.19 -22.19
N VAL A 348 9.57 -0.34 -21.29
CA VAL A 348 10.65 0.62 -21.02
C VAL A 348 11.98 -0.09 -21.19
N ARG A 349 12.86 0.48 -22.01
CA ARG A 349 14.18 -0.10 -22.30
C ARG A 349 15.31 0.81 -21.86
N ARG A 350 16.38 0.22 -21.35
CA ARG A 350 17.63 0.91 -21.08
C ARG A 350 18.46 1.06 -22.36
N VAL A 351 18.87 2.29 -22.67
CA VAL A 351 19.77 2.64 -23.77
C VAL A 351 20.88 3.53 -23.23
N GLY A 352 22.06 2.94 -22.99
CA GLY A 352 23.13 3.58 -22.24
C GLY A 352 22.69 3.82 -20.80
N ASP A 353 22.76 5.08 -20.34
CA ASP A 353 22.36 5.45 -18.97
C ASP A 353 20.92 5.98 -18.88
N ARG A 354 20.14 5.84 -19.95
CA ARG A 354 18.76 6.33 -20.03
C ARG A 354 17.77 5.19 -20.14
N PHE A 355 16.57 5.42 -19.64
CA PHE A 355 15.42 4.55 -19.82
C PHE A 355 14.42 5.25 -20.72
N LEU A 356 13.95 4.53 -21.74
CA LEU A 356 13.10 5.06 -22.80
C LEU A 356 11.83 4.23 -22.92
N VAL A 357 10.69 4.91 -23.02
CA VAL A 357 9.34 4.35 -23.17
C VAL A 357 9.04 4.08 -24.64
N ASP A 358 8.60 2.87 -24.98
CA ASP A 358 8.34 2.48 -26.37
C ASP A 358 6.91 2.74 -26.84
N GLY A 359 5.96 2.93 -25.92
CA GLY A 359 4.55 3.13 -26.23
C GLY A 359 4.13 4.60 -26.22
N LEU A 360 3.27 4.97 -27.18
CA LEU A 360 2.52 6.23 -27.14
C LEU A 360 1.36 6.13 -26.13
N PRO A 361 0.83 7.27 -25.65
CA PRO A 361 -0.37 7.28 -24.81
C PRO A 361 -1.56 6.53 -25.44
N PRO A 362 -2.55 6.13 -24.61
CA PRO A 362 -3.76 5.50 -25.12
C PRO A 362 -4.41 6.37 -26.20
N TYR A 363 -4.93 5.73 -27.22
CA TYR A 363 -5.56 6.41 -28.35
C TYR A 363 -7.08 6.25 -28.29
N GLN A 364 -7.81 7.33 -28.53
CA GLN A 364 -9.26 7.29 -28.69
C GLN A 364 -9.61 7.81 -30.09
N GLN A 365 -10.26 6.95 -30.88
CA GLN A 365 -10.79 7.30 -32.21
C GLN A 365 -12.00 8.22 -32.11
#